data_AF-A0A819Z9R1-F1
#
_entry.id   AF-A0A819Z9R1-F1
#
_cell.length_a   1.000
_cell.length_b   1.000
_cell.length_c   1.000
_cell.angle_alpha   90.00
_cell.angle_beta   90.00
_cell.angle_gamma   90.00
#
_symmetry.space_group_name_H-M   'P 1'
#
loop_
_entity.id
_entity.type
_entity.pdbx_description
1 polymer ?
#
loop_
_entity_poly.entity_id
_entity_poly.type
_entity_poly.pdbx_seq_one_letter_code
_entity_poly.pdbx_strand_id
1 'polypeptide(L)'
;IQFEQDVARCDFLIYFDVSDEIMTERLVKRGETSDRIDDNEEAVQKRLVTFHQETQPILGYYGKQGKLITIDTNRKPDEIFEDVSYELGKIVKQQPVVRPKDPALDKLKNKKIIFVVGGPGSGKGTQCERIVQRYGYTHLSTG
;
A
#
# COMPACT_ATOMS: atom_id res chain seq x y z
N ILE A 1 -3.09 14.95 8.84
CA ILE A 1 -3.61 14.11 7.74
C ILE A 1 -5.13 14.13 7.84
N GLN A 2 -5.83 14.63 6.82
CA GLN A 2 -7.28 14.88 6.86
C GLN A 2 -8.09 13.63 7.22
N PHE A 3 -7.74 12.47 6.66
CA PHE A 3 -8.40 11.20 6.97
C PHE A 3 -8.44 10.89 8.48
N GLU A 4 -7.36 11.16 9.22
CA GLU A 4 -7.34 10.88 10.66
C GLU A 4 -8.20 11.83 11.49
N GLN A 5 -8.48 13.02 10.96
CA GLN A 5 -9.37 14.00 11.59
C GLN A 5 -10.84 13.66 11.34
N ASP A 6 -11.16 13.23 10.12
CA ASP A 6 -12.56 13.10 9.67
C ASP A 6 -13.09 11.66 9.74
N VAL A 7 -12.21 10.66 9.61
CA VAL A 7 -12.61 9.26 9.40
C VAL A 7 -12.17 8.39 10.57
N ALA A 8 -10.87 8.14 10.71
CA ALA A 8 -10.32 7.30 11.77
C ALA A 8 -8.79 7.36 11.82
N ARG A 9 -8.23 7.08 13.00
CA ARG A 9 -6.78 7.00 13.20
C ARG A 9 -6.15 5.89 12.34
N CYS A 10 -5.01 6.18 11.71
CA CYS A 10 -4.15 5.14 11.13
C CYS A 10 -3.22 4.57 12.22
N ASP A 11 -3.18 3.24 12.32
CA ASP A 11 -2.31 2.52 13.25
C ASP A 11 -0.90 2.36 12.70
N PHE A 12 -0.79 1.98 11.42
CA PHE A 12 0.49 1.74 10.74
C PHE A 12 0.41 2.15 9.27
N LEU A 13 1.52 2.66 8.75
CA LEU A 13 1.71 2.88 7.32
C LEU A 13 2.77 1.91 6.81
N ILE A 14 2.37 1.00 5.93
CA ILE A 14 3.27 0.13 5.19
C ILE A 14 3.68 0.86 3.91
N TYR A 15 4.96 1.17 3.81
CA TYR A 15 5.57 1.80 2.64
C TYR A 15 6.28 0.74 1.80
N PHE A 16 5.87 0.60 0.55
CA PHE A 16 6.54 -0.22 -0.44
C PHE A 16 7.61 0.59 -1.12
N ASP A 17 8.85 0.38 -0.66
CA ASP A 17 10.02 1.04 -1.17
C ASP A 17 10.49 0.34 -2.43
N VAL A 18 10.59 1.09 -3.52
CA VAL A 18 10.98 0.61 -4.84
C VAL A 18 11.72 1.72 -5.54
N SER A 19 12.77 1.36 -6.28
CA SER A 19 13.55 2.36 -7.01
C SER A 19 12.78 2.92 -8.20
N ASP A 20 13.11 4.15 -8.61
CA ASP A 20 12.51 4.80 -9.78
C ASP A 20 12.76 4.00 -11.07
N GLU A 21 13.93 3.34 -11.16
CA GLU A 21 14.27 2.47 -12.29
C GLU A 21 13.33 1.27 -12.37
N ILE A 22 13.10 0.57 -11.25
CA ILE A 22 12.21 -0.60 -11.23
C ILE A 22 10.75 -0.19 -11.43
N MET A 23 10.32 0.95 -10.87
CA MET A 23 8.99 1.49 -11.12
C MET A 23 8.79 1.77 -12.61
N THR A 24 9.76 2.42 -13.25
CA THR A 24 9.74 2.74 -14.68
C THR A 24 9.67 1.46 -15.51
N GLU A 25 10.56 0.49 -15.25
CA GLU A 25 10.59 -0.79 -15.97
C GLU A 25 9.23 -1.52 -15.88
N ARG A 26 8.64 -1.58 -14.69
CA ARG A 26 7.34 -2.26 -14.47
C ARG A 26 6.19 -1.53 -15.17
N LEU A 27 6.23 -0.22 -15.27
CA LEU A 27 5.20 0.57 -15.95
C LEU A 27 5.30 0.43 -17.46
N VAL A 28 6.51 0.47 -18.02
CA VAL A 28 6.73 0.26 -19.46
C VAL A 28 6.25 -1.13 -19.86
N LYS A 29 6.64 -2.19 -19.13
CA LYS A 29 6.16 -3.56 -19.39
C LYS A 29 4.64 -3.69 -19.32
N ARG A 30 3.98 -2.89 -18.47
CA ARG A 30 2.52 -2.86 -18.39
C ARG A 30 1.91 -2.19 -19.61
N GLY A 31 2.48 -1.09 -20.10
CA GLY A 31 2.08 -0.43 -21.34
C GLY A 31 2.26 -1.30 -22.58
N GLU A 32 3.25 -2.20 -22.59
CA GLU A 32 3.45 -3.17 -23.68
C GLU A 32 2.43 -4.32 -23.67
N THR A 33 2.00 -4.73 -22.47
CA THR A 33 1.12 -5.90 -22.28
C THR A 33 -0.37 -5.53 -22.14
N SER A 34 -0.68 -4.25 -22.09
CA SER A 34 -2.06 -3.73 -22.09
C SER A 34 -2.19 -2.70 -23.21
N ASP A 35 -3.36 -2.58 -23.85
CA ASP A 35 -3.66 -1.55 -24.87
C ASP A 35 -3.70 -0.11 -24.28
N ARG A 36 -2.77 0.22 -23.38
CA ARG A 36 -2.64 1.51 -22.70
C ARG A 36 -1.71 2.42 -23.49
N ILE A 37 -2.34 3.23 -24.32
CA ILE A 37 -1.68 4.23 -25.19
C ILE A 37 -1.15 5.42 -24.35
N ASP A 38 -1.48 5.50 -23.06
CA ASP A 38 -1.13 6.56 -22.12
C ASP A 38 0.16 6.31 -21.30
N ASP A 39 0.76 5.11 -21.36
CA ASP A 39 2.04 4.78 -20.71
C ASP A 39 3.24 5.28 -21.54
N ASN A 40 3.24 6.56 -21.90
CA ASN A 40 4.42 7.23 -22.46
C ASN A 40 5.40 7.63 -21.34
N GLU A 41 6.68 7.77 -21.68
CA GLU A 41 7.75 8.07 -20.72
C GLU A 41 7.46 9.33 -19.88
N GLU A 42 6.82 10.34 -20.48
CA GLU A 42 6.42 11.58 -19.80
C GLU A 42 5.37 11.33 -18.70
N ALA A 43 4.38 10.47 -18.94
CA ALA A 43 3.36 10.11 -17.97
C ALA A 43 3.97 9.34 -16.78
N VAL A 44 4.93 8.45 -17.05
CA VAL A 44 5.67 7.74 -16.00
C VAL A 44 6.44 8.72 -15.11
N GLN A 45 7.19 9.64 -15.72
CA GLN A 45 7.96 10.65 -14.98
C GLN A 45 7.08 11.55 -14.12
N LYS A 46 5.94 12.03 -14.64
CA LYS A 46 4.98 12.82 -13.86
C LYS A 46 4.49 12.06 -12.63
N ARG A 47 4.17 10.77 -12.78
CA ARG A 47 3.71 9.93 -11.66
C ARG A 47 4.80 9.73 -10.60
N LEU A 48 6.07 9.59 -11.00
CA LEU A 48 7.20 9.51 -10.06
C LEU A 48 7.38 10.82 -9.29
N VAL A 49 7.39 11.96 -9.99
CA VAL A 49 7.52 13.28 -9.37
C VAL A 49 6.38 13.53 -8.37
N THR A 50 5.13 13.32 -8.79
CA THR A 50 3.97 13.48 -7.89
C THR A 50 4.07 12.55 -6.70
N PHE A 51 4.45 11.28 -6.91
CA PHE A 51 4.64 10.33 -5.83
C PHE A 51 5.64 10.84 -4.79
N HIS A 52 6.83 11.29 -5.22
CA HIS A 52 7.85 11.80 -4.29
C HIS A 52 7.41 13.07 -3.57
N GLN A 53 6.78 14.02 -4.29
CA GLN A 53 6.32 15.27 -3.70
C GLN A 53 5.21 15.09 -2.67
N GLU A 54 4.26 14.20 -2.93
CA GLU A 54 3.09 13.99 -2.07
C GLU A 54 3.34 12.95 -0.98
N THR A 55 4.14 11.91 -1.26
CA THR A 55 4.32 10.78 -0.34
C THR A 55 5.41 11.04 0.69
N GLN A 56 6.54 11.67 0.33
CA GLN A 56 7.66 11.87 1.25
C GLN A 56 7.28 12.60 2.57
N PRO A 57 6.45 13.66 2.55
CA PRO A 57 5.96 14.29 3.78
C PRO A 57 5.15 13.33 4.68
N ILE A 58 4.37 12.43 4.07
CA ILE A 58 3.54 11.44 4.77
C ILE A 58 4.44 10.39 5.44
N LEU A 59 5.47 9.91 4.75
CA LEU A 59 6.45 8.97 5.33
C LEU A 59 7.15 9.60 6.54
N GLY A 60 7.59 10.86 6.41
CA GLY A 60 8.21 11.59 7.52
C GLY A 60 7.27 11.78 8.71
N TYR A 61 5.98 12.05 8.47
CA TYR A 61 4.97 12.19 9.53
C TYR A 61 4.75 10.90 10.32
N TYR A 62 4.56 9.77 9.62
CA TYR A 62 4.34 8.47 10.28
C TYR A 62 5.63 7.87 10.86
N GLY A 63 6.79 8.15 10.25
CA GLY A 63 8.10 7.73 10.73
C GLY A 63 8.42 8.32 12.10
N LYS A 64 8.18 9.62 12.30
CA LYS A 64 8.35 10.28 13.61
C LYS A 64 7.46 9.71 14.73
N GLN A 65 6.37 9.03 14.37
CA GLN A 65 5.45 8.40 15.32
C GLN A 65 5.78 6.92 15.58
N GLY A 66 6.81 6.36 14.93
CA GLY A 66 7.13 4.93 15.00
C GLY A 66 6.07 4.03 14.36
N LYS A 67 5.27 4.57 13.43
CA LYS A 67 4.17 3.85 12.75
C LYS A 67 4.51 3.43 11.32
N LEU A 68 5.65 3.87 10.80
CA LEU A 68 6.12 3.54 9.45
C LEU A 68 6.78 2.16 9.43
N ILE A 69 6.32 1.29 8.54
CA ILE A 69 6.90 0.00 8.23
C ILE A 69 7.36 0.08 6.77
N THR A 70 8.67 0.00 6.53
CA THR A 70 9.23 0.03 5.17
C THR A 70 9.52 -1.38 4.69
N ILE A 71 9.05 -1.73 3.50
CA ILE A 71 9.27 -3.02 2.86
C ILE A 71 9.95 -2.78 1.52
N ASP A 72 11.11 -3.41 1.33
CA ASP A 72 11.80 -3.44 0.04
C ASP A 72 11.01 -4.29 -0.96
N THR A 73 10.53 -3.63 -2.02
CA THR A 73 9.72 -4.22 -3.09
C THR A 73 10.43 -4.29 -4.45
N ASN A 74 11.77 -4.21 -4.43
CA ASN A 74 12.62 -4.42 -5.61
C ASN A 74 12.80 -5.92 -5.95
N ARG A 75 12.17 -6.82 -5.18
CA ARG A 75 12.27 -8.29 -5.28
C ARG A 75 11.03 -8.95 -5.89
N LYS A 76 10.95 -10.28 -5.90
CA LYS A 76 9.80 -11.03 -6.45
C LYS A 76 8.57 -10.91 -5.54
N PRO A 77 7.35 -11.01 -6.09
CA PRO A 77 6.11 -10.87 -5.30
C PRO A 77 6.00 -11.81 -4.09
N ASP A 78 6.55 -13.02 -4.17
CA ASP A 78 6.50 -14.00 -3.08
C ASP A 78 7.40 -13.60 -1.92
N GLU A 79 8.64 -13.21 -2.20
CA GLU A 79 9.60 -12.68 -1.19
C GLU A 79 9.04 -11.42 -0.52
N ILE A 80 8.43 -10.52 -1.31
CA ILE A 80 7.76 -9.33 -0.77
C ILE A 80 6.63 -9.72 0.17
N PHE A 81 5.85 -10.74 -0.17
CA PHE A 81 4.72 -11.16 0.66
C PHE A 81 5.17 -11.83 1.95
N GLU A 82 6.31 -12.51 1.96
CA GLU A 82 6.93 -13.04 3.18
C GLU A 82 7.27 -11.91 4.15
N ASP A 83 7.88 -10.83 3.66
CA ASP A 83 8.21 -9.67 4.49
C ASP A 83 6.96 -8.93 4.99
N VAL A 84 5.97 -8.72 4.12
CA VAL A 84 4.66 -8.17 4.51
C VAL A 84 4.04 -9.03 5.61
N SER A 85 4.06 -10.35 5.44
CA SER A 85 3.47 -11.29 6.39
C SER A 85 4.20 -11.29 7.73
N TYR A 86 5.53 -11.18 7.70
CA TYR A 86 6.37 -11.07 8.88
C TYR A 86 6.06 -9.80 9.68
N GLU A 87 6.03 -8.63 9.02
CA GLU A 87 5.72 -7.37 9.68
C GLU A 87 4.29 -7.32 10.22
N LEU A 88 3.31 -7.78 9.42
CA LEU A 88 1.93 -7.92 9.89
C LEU A 88 1.83 -8.89 11.09
N GLY A 89 2.60 -9.98 11.09
CA GLY A 89 2.63 -10.92 12.20
C GLY A 89 3.03 -10.29 13.55
N LYS A 90 3.86 -9.25 13.54
CA LYS A 90 4.27 -8.51 14.75
C LYS A 90 3.15 -7.63 15.31
N ILE A 91 2.30 -7.08 14.43
CA ILE A 91 1.30 -6.07 14.80
C ILE A 91 -0.13 -6.60 14.85
N VAL A 92 -0.42 -7.73 14.20
CA VAL A 92 -1.73 -8.36 14.17
C VAL A 92 -1.69 -9.60 15.08
N LYS A 93 -2.38 -9.55 16.24
CA LYS A 93 -2.67 -10.77 17.00
C LYS A 93 -3.56 -11.64 16.10
N GLN A 94 -3.13 -12.86 15.78
CA GLN A 94 -3.93 -13.79 14.99
C GLN A 94 -5.33 -13.89 15.59
N GLN A 95 -6.33 -13.32 14.91
CA GLN A 95 -7.73 -13.60 15.20
C GLN A 95 -8.22 -14.58 14.14
N PRO A 96 -9.02 -15.59 14.51
CA PRO A 96 -9.64 -16.47 13.54
C PRO A 96 -10.49 -15.63 12.57
N VAL A 97 -10.37 -15.95 11.28
CA VAL A 97 -11.03 -15.23 10.19
C VAL A 97 -12.55 -15.33 10.35
N VAL A 98 -13.19 -14.28 10.84
CA VAL A 98 -14.66 -14.13 10.83
C VAL A 98 -14.99 -13.01 9.85
N ARG A 99 -15.56 -13.37 8.69
CA ARG A 99 -16.02 -12.38 7.70
C ARG A 99 -17.21 -11.61 8.27
N PRO A 100 -17.12 -10.28 8.49
CA PRO A 100 -18.26 -9.51 8.99
C PRO A 100 -19.25 -9.25 7.85
N LYS A 101 -20.56 -9.39 8.13
CA LYS A 101 -21.63 -8.85 7.28
C LYS A 101 -21.77 -7.34 7.56
N ASP A 102 -21.86 -6.54 6.51
CA ASP A 102 -21.92 -5.07 6.62
C ASP A 102 -23.31 -4.58 7.10
N PRO A 103 -23.45 -3.46 7.86
CA PRO A 103 -23.59 -2.11 7.27
C PRO A 103 -22.99 -0.92 8.07
N ALA A 104 -22.52 0.09 7.34
CA ALA A 104 -22.52 1.53 7.64
C ALA A 104 -21.60 2.16 8.73
N LEU A 105 -20.88 3.18 8.24
CA LEU A 105 -19.94 4.20 8.74
C LEU A 105 -19.57 4.43 10.23
N ASP A 106 -20.21 3.84 11.24
CA ASP A 106 -19.68 3.90 12.64
C ASP A 106 -18.67 2.78 12.94
N LYS A 107 -18.36 1.96 11.93
CA LYS A 107 -17.62 0.71 12.06
C LYS A 107 -16.11 0.83 12.16
N LEU A 108 -15.52 1.96 11.83
CA LEU A 108 -14.05 2.09 11.72
C LEU A 108 -13.38 2.50 13.03
N LYS A 109 -14.09 3.14 13.97
CA LYS A 109 -13.51 3.68 15.22
C LYS A 109 -12.76 2.66 16.07
N ASN A 110 -13.13 1.37 15.99
CA ASN A 110 -12.50 0.27 16.74
C ASN A 110 -11.80 -0.75 15.83
N LYS A 111 -11.52 -0.39 14.57
CA LYS A 111 -10.84 -1.27 13.62
C LYS A 111 -9.37 -0.86 13.51
N LYS A 112 -8.53 -1.87 13.29
CA LYS A 112 -7.12 -1.62 12.97
C LYS A 112 -7.03 -1.13 11.53
N ILE A 113 -6.54 0.10 11.35
CA ILE A 113 -6.41 0.73 10.03
C ILE A 113 -4.93 0.77 9.65
N ILE A 114 -4.62 0.15 8.51
CA ILE A 114 -3.28 0.09 7.95
C ILE A 114 -3.33 0.73 6.58
N PHE A 115 -2.52 1.77 6.38
CA PHE A 115 -2.31 2.34 5.05
C PHE A 115 -1.23 1.58 4.33
N VAL A 116 -1.45 1.31 3.04
CA VAL A 116 -0.42 0.76 2.15
C VAL A 116 -0.12 1.81 1.09
N VAL A 117 1.09 2.34 1.12
CA VAL A 117 1.54 3.44 0.25
C VAL A 117 2.80 3.02 -0.49
N GLY A 118 2.99 3.56 -1.69
CA GLY A 118 4.13 3.26 -2.54
C GLY A 118 3.90 3.79 -3.95
N GLY A 119 4.96 3.92 -4.72
CA GLY A 119 4.90 4.50 -6.05
C GLY A 119 4.14 3.64 -7.07
N PRO A 120 3.92 4.16 -8.28
CA PRO A 120 3.31 3.40 -9.37
C PRO A 120 4.16 2.15 -9.69
N GLY A 121 3.52 0.98 -9.87
CA GLY A 121 4.26 -0.28 -10.12
C GLY A 121 4.92 -0.93 -8.90
N SER A 122 4.76 -0.38 -7.68
CA SER A 122 5.36 -0.96 -6.47
C SER A 122 4.75 -2.29 -5.98
N GLY A 123 3.64 -2.74 -6.58
CA GLY A 123 3.00 -4.02 -6.23
C GLY A 123 1.93 -3.95 -5.14
N LYS A 124 1.47 -2.76 -4.72
CA LYS A 124 0.40 -2.56 -3.72
C LYS A 124 -0.81 -3.47 -3.95
N GLY A 125 -1.38 -3.46 -5.16
CA GLY A 125 -2.57 -4.23 -5.48
C GLY A 125 -2.40 -5.74 -5.22
N THR A 126 -1.32 -6.32 -5.75
CA THR A 126 -0.98 -7.74 -5.57
C THR A 126 -0.81 -8.10 -4.10
N GLN A 127 -0.07 -7.29 -3.34
CA GLN A 127 0.17 -7.60 -1.92
C GLN A 127 -1.08 -7.36 -1.06
N CYS A 128 -1.87 -6.32 -1.33
CA CYS A 128 -3.15 -6.09 -0.65
C CYS A 128 -4.12 -7.26 -0.88
N GLU A 129 -4.20 -7.79 -2.11
CA GLU A 129 -5.01 -8.97 -2.40
C GLU A 129 -4.57 -10.18 -1.57
N ARG A 130 -3.25 -10.44 -1.50
CA ARG A 130 -2.71 -11.52 -0.66
C ARG A 130 -2.96 -11.29 0.83
N ILE A 131 -2.87 -10.05 1.32
CA ILE A 131 -3.21 -9.70 2.71
C ILE A 131 -4.68 -10.02 3.00
N VAL A 132 -5.60 -9.64 2.11
CA VAL A 132 -7.04 -9.96 2.23
C VAL A 132 -7.24 -11.47 2.31
N GLN A 133 -6.63 -12.23 1.41
CA GLN A 133 -6.77 -13.68 1.37
C GLN A 133 -6.20 -14.36 2.63
N ARG A 134 -5.03 -13.93 3.12
CA ARG A 134 -4.30 -14.57 4.22
C ARG A 134 -4.82 -14.19 5.61
N TYR A 135 -5.27 -12.95 5.78
CA TYR A 135 -5.58 -12.36 7.09
C TYR A 135 -7.03 -11.89 7.22
N GLY A 136 -7.83 -11.92 6.14
CA GLY A 136 -9.26 -11.56 6.19
C GLY A 136 -9.54 -10.07 6.34
N TYR A 137 -8.58 -9.20 6.02
CA TYR A 137 -8.78 -7.75 6.01
C TYR A 137 -9.79 -7.34 4.93
N THR A 138 -10.42 -6.19 5.14
CA THR A 138 -11.16 -5.49 4.08
C THR A 138 -10.21 -4.52 3.39
N HIS A 139 -10.05 -4.65 2.07
CA HIS A 139 -9.25 -3.74 1.27
C HIS A 139 -10.13 -2.63 0.69
N LEU A 140 -9.77 -1.39 0.98
CA LEU A 140 -10.38 -0.19 0.38
C LEU A 140 -9.34 0.45 -0.52
N SER A 141 -9.66 0.60 -1.80
CA SER A 141 -8.79 1.23 -2.81
C SER A 141 -9.55 2.35 -3.49
N THR A 142 -8.88 3.46 -3.78
CA THR A 142 -9.46 4.62 -4.47
C THR A 142 -9.26 4.60 -5.99
N GLY A 143 -8.68 3.52 -6.53
CA GLY A 143 -8.29 3.42 -7.94
C GLY A 143 -6.90 3.96 -8.20
#